data_AF-A0AAD7ICY5-F1
#
_entry.id   AF-A0AAD7ICY5-F1
#
_cell.length_a   1.000
_cell.length_b   1.000
_cell.length_c   1.000
_cell.angle_alpha   90.00
_cell.angle_beta   90.00
_cell.angle_gamma   90.00
#
_symmetry.space_group_name_H-M   'P 1'
#
loop_
_entity.id
_entity.type
_entity.pdbx_description
1 polymer ?
#
loop_
_entity_poly.entity_id
_entity_poly.type
_entity_poly.pdbx_seq_one_letter_code
_entity_poly.pdbx_strand_id
1 'polypeptide(L)'
;MSVMSPPGQSAKLIKAAAAANAPWVLPNDYGSDPTETKMGEDAMIGPGKQADRDLIEKLGKSSWVGICCSFWYEYSLSTGPFTYGFDFENRSVTFIDDGTTKINTTTWPQTALAVARLLSLKVLPDDANDTSATLSQFRNQPAYVSSFLLSQKDMLESVLRVTGTKECDWKIEHEAHEVRFDAGVAQFNGGDRRGAVKLLYTRVFYPDGCGNYEARHGLHNNILRLPKEDLDEFTRIAVNRAERKVLVF
;
A
#
# COMPACT_ATOMS: atom_id res chain seq x y z
N MET A 1 0.07 -12.96 2.97
CA MET A 1 0.83 -13.91 3.84
C MET A 1 1.62 -13.11 4.87
N SER A 2 1.94 -13.71 6.02
CA SER A 2 2.78 -13.03 7.02
C SER A 2 4.20 -12.84 6.48
N VAL A 3 4.87 -11.74 6.88
CA VAL A 3 6.28 -11.48 6.56
C VAL A 3 7.22 -12.58 7.09
N MET A 4 6.75 -13.35 8.07
CA MET A 4 7.49 -14.46 8.69
C MET A 4 7.12 -15.84 8.11
N SER A 5 6.27 -15.89 7.08
CA SER A 5 5.92 -17.16 6.45
C SER A 5 7.16 -17.79 5.78
N PRO A 6 7.35 -19.13 5.88
CA PRO A 6 8.43 -19.79 5.18
C PRO A 6 8.44 -19.52 3.66
N PRO A 7 9.59 -19.59 2.99
CA PRO A 7 9.64 -19.44 1.54
C PRO A 7 8.72 -20.43 0.80
N GLY A 8 8.14 -19.98 -0.31
CA GLY A 8 7.31 -20.81 -1.19
C GLY A 8 5.89 -21.11 -0.70
N GLN A 9 5.43 -20.51 0.39
CA GLN A 9 4.05 -20.71 0.88
C GLN A 9 2.99 -20.20 -0.10
N SER A 10 3.20 -19.04 -0.75
CA SER A 10 2.32 -18.55 -1.82
C SER A 10 2.20 -19.57 -2.93
N ALA A 11 3.33 -20.07 -3.43
CA ALA A 11 3.38 -21.04 -4.51
C ALA A 11 2.63 -22.33 -4.19
N LYS A 12 2.63 -22.78 -2.92
CA LYS A 12 1.84 -23.95 -2.48
C LYS A 12 0.34 -23.66 -2.57
N LEU A 13 -0.11 -22.49 -2.11
CA LEU A 13 -1.52 -22.09 -2.19
C LEU A 13 -1.98 -21.90 -3.64
N ILE A 14 -1.15 -21.29 -4.49
CA ILE A 14 -1.42 -21.12 -5.91
C ILE A 14 -1.57 -22.48 -6.62
N LYS A 15 -0.66 -23.43 -6.36
CA LYS A 15 -0.75 -24.79 -6.91
C LYS A 15 -2.00 -25.53 -6.43
N ALA A 16 -2.38 -25.36 -5.17
CA ALA A 16 -3.61 -25.95 -4.62
C ALA A 16 -4.86 -25.36 -5.29
N ALA A 17 -4.90 -24.03 -5.48
CA ALA A 17 -5.99 -23.36 -6.20
C ALA A 17 -6.12 -23.87 -7.65
N ALA A 18 -4.99 -24.03 -8.35
CA ALA A 18 -4.97 -24.60 -9.69
C ALA A 18 -5.45 -26.07 -9.72
N ALA A 19 -5.01 -26.89 -8.77
CA ALA A 19 -5.46 -28.29 -8.66
C ALA A 19 -6.98 -28.40 -8.39
N ALA A 20 -7.54 -27.43 -7.66
CA ALA A 20 -8.98 -27.32 -7.42
C ALA A 20 -9.76 -26.69 -8.59
N ASN A 21 -9.10 -26.29 -9.68
CA ASN A 21 -9.66 -25.50 -10.79
C ASN A 21 -10.37 -24.22 -10.31
N ALA A 22 -9.83 -23.56 -9.27
CA ALA A 22 -10.33 -22.26 -8.84
C ALA A 22 -10.13 -21.24 -9.98
N PRO A 23 -11.18 -20.55 -10.46
CA PRO A 23 -11.09 -19.69 -11.64
C PRO A 23 -10.33 -18.37 -11.39
N TRP A 24 -10.25 -17.94 -10.13
CA TRP A 24 -9.67 -16.66 -9.73
C TRP A 24 -8.79 -16.81 -8.49
N VAL A 25 -7.67 -16.09 -8.49
CA VAL A 25 -6.76 -15.97 -7.35
C VAL A 25 -6.50 -14.50 -7.07
N LEU A 26 -6.66 -14.08 -5.83
CA LEU A 26 -6.13 -12.79 -5.38
C LEU A 26 -4.79 -13.09 -4.70
N PRO A 27 -3.64 -12.89 -5.40
CA PRO A 27 -2.33 -13.12 -4.80
C PRO A 27 -2.07 -12.13 -3.66
N ASN A 28 -0.95 -12.29 -2.96
CA ASN A 28 -0.52 -11.39 -1.88
C ASN A 28 0.01 -10.05 -2.40
N ASP A 29 -0.79 -9.38 -3.23
CA ASP A 29 -0.52 -8.09 -3.84
C ASP A 29 -1.39 -7.04 -3.17
N TYR A 30 -0.95 -6.56 -2.00
CA TYR A 30 -1.51 -5.40 -1.29
C TYR A 30 -0.37 -4.39 -1.13
N GLY A 31 -0.22 -3.48 -2.09
CA GLY A 31 0.90 -2.54 -2.09
C GLY A 31 0.92 -1.65 -3.32
N SER A 32 2.12 -1.19 -3.68
CA SER A 32 2.35 -0.28 -4.80
C SER A 32 2.13 -0.94 -6.17
N ASP A 33 2.17 -0.14 -7.22
CA ASP A 33 1.93 -0.56 -8.61
C ASP A 33 2.90 -1.68 -9.04
N PRO A 34 2.40 -2.88 -9.41
CA PRO A 34 3.26 -3.97 -9.85
C PRO A 34 3.92 -3.72 -11.22
N THR A 35 3.49 -2.71 -11.99
CA THR A 35 4.12 -2.34 -13.27
C THR A 35 5.38 -1.48 -13.10
N GLU A 36 5.55 -0.88 -11.91
CA GLU A 36 6.76 -0.17 -11.49
C GLU A 36 7.84 -1.16 -11.02
N THR A 37 8.42 -1.90 -11.97
CA THR A 37 9.36 -3.00 -11.69
C THR A 37 10.59 -2.54 -10.93
N LYS A 38 11.16 -1.39 -11.30
CA LYS A 38 12.35 -0.83 -10.63
C LYS A 38 12.09 -0.52 -9.17
N MET A 39 10.96 0.13 -8.84
CA MET A 39 10.55 0.37 -7.46
C MET A 39 10.37 -0.95 -6.70
N GLY A 40 9.75 -1.96 -7.33
CA GLY A 40 9.56 -3.28 -6.73
C GLY A 40 10.88 -4.01 -6.43
N GLU A 41 11.87 -3.88 -7.31
CA GLU A 41 13.24 -4.39 -7.14
C GLU A 41 13.96 -3.68 -5.99
N ASP A 42 13.96 -2.34 -6.00
CA ASP A 42 14.60 -1.53 -4.97
C ASP A 42 13.99 -1.79 -3.58
N ALA A 43 12.67 -2.01 -3.52
CA ALA A 43 11.96 -2.36 -2.30
C ALA A 43 12.08 -3.84 -1.89
N MET A 44 12.81 -4.66 -2.66
CA MET A 44 13.07 -6.09 -2.41
C MET A 44 11.82 -6.99 -2.27
N ILE A 45 10.65 -6.52 -2.71
CA ILE A 45 9.38 -7.26 -2.64
C ILE A 45 8.79 -7.58 -4.02
N GLY A 46 9.20 -6.87 -5.06
CA GLY A 46 8.67 -6.99 -6.43
C GLY A 46 8.89 -8.38 -7.05
N PRO A 47 10.12 -8.91 -7.10
CA PRO A 47 10.40 -10.19 -7.76
C PRO A 47 9.59 -11.37 -7.22
N GLY A 48 9.41 -11.46 -5.89
CA GLY A 48 8.61 -12.52 -5.28
C GLY A 48 7.13 -12.45 -5.66
N LYS A 49 6.57 -11.24 -5.70
CA LYS A 49 5.18 -11.00 -6.14
C LYS A 49 4.99 -11.29 -7.63
N GLN A 50 5.95 -10.90 -8.47
CA GLN A 50 5.93 -11.24 -9.90
C GLN A 50 5.95 -12.75 -10.12
N ALA A 51 6.82 -13.47 -9.42
CA ALA A 51 6.90 -14.93 -9.51
C ALA A 51 5.59 -15.64 -9.13
N ASP A 52 4.84 -15.09 -8.16
CA ASP A 52 3.51 -15.60 -7.80
C ASP A 52 2.51 -15.41 -8.96
N ARG A 53 2.49 -14.23 -9.60
CA ARG A 53 1.64 -13.96 -10.77
C ARG A 53 2.00 -14.84 -11.96
N ASP A 54 3.28 -14.94 -12.28
CA ASP A 54 3.79 -15.80 -13.35
C ASP A 54 3.41 -17.26 -13.13
N LEU A 55 3.45 -17.73 -11.88
CA LEU A 55 3.04 -19.09 -11.54
C LEU A 55 1.54 -19.30 -11.77
N ILE A 56 0.69 -18.34 -11.40
CA ILE A 56 -0.75 -18.40 -11.65
C ILE A 56 -1.03 -18.53 -13.16
N GLU A 57 -0.41 -17.67 -13.97
CA GLU A 57 -0.58 -17.69 -15.43
C GLU A 57 -0.03 -18.97 -16.06
N LYS A 58 1.17 -19.40 -15.66
CA LYS A 58 1.81 -20.62 -16.18
C LYS A 58 0.98 -21.88 -15.94
N LEU A 59 0.28 -21.97 -14.81
CA LEU A 59 -0.58 -23.12 -14.51
C LEU A 59 -1.84 -23.14 -15.38
N GLY A 60 -2.28 -21.99 -15.92
CA GLY A 60 -3.37 -21.89 -16.87
C GLY A 60 -4.74 -22.28 -16.33
N LYS A 61 -4.91 -22.33 -15.00
CA LYS A 61 -6.16 -22.73 -14.32
C LYS A 61 -6.94 -21.57 -13.74
N SER A 62 -6.26 -20.48 -13.44
CA SER A 62 -6.84 -19.31 -12.76
C SER A 62 -6.41 -18.04 -13.48
N SER A 63 -7.20 -16.99 -13.32
CA SER A 63 -6.73 -15.62 -13.52
C SER A 63 -6.47 -14.94 -12.19
N TRP A 64 -5.66 -13.88 -12.21
CA TRP A 64 -5.35 -13.14 -11.00
C TRP A 64 -5.89 -11.71 -11.03
N VAL A 65 -6.14 -11.15 -9.85
CA VAL A 65 -6.35 -9.71 -9.65
C VAL A 65 -5.52 -9.26 -8.45
N GLY A 66 -4.57 -8.35 -8.67
CA GLY A 66 -3.79 -7.74 -7.60
C GLY A 66 -4.51 -6.54 -7.01
N ILE A 67 -4.30 -6.21 -5.73
CA ILE A 67 -4.90 -5.02 -5.10
C ILE A 67 -3.80 -3.95 -4.95
N CYS A 68 -3.76 -3.02 -5.89
CA CYS A 68 -2.83 -1.89 -5.81
C CYS A 68 -3.43 -0.81 -4.91
N CYS A 69 -3.17 -0.92 -3.61
CA CYS A 69 -3.69 -0.03 -2.56
C CYS A 69 -2.61 0.81 -1.85
N SER A 70 -1.34 0.66 -2.25
CA SER A 70 -0.19 1.24 -1.51
C SER A 70 -0.23 0.87 -0.01
N PHE A 71 0.29 1.75 0.84
CA PHE A 71 0.31 1.58 2.28
C PHE A 71 -1.03 1.89 2.94
N TRP A 72 -1.30 1.19 4.05
CA TRP A 72 -2.48 1.44 4.87
C TRP A 72 -2.31 2.68 5.73
N TYR A 73 -3.16 3.69 5.53
CA TYR A 73 -2.95 5.03 6.09
C TYR A 73 -2.78 5.04 7.62
N GLU A 74 -3.73 4.44 8.34
CA GLU A 74 -3.78 4.49 9.81
C GLU A 74 -2.65 3.69 10.43
N TYR A 75 -2.32 2.54 9.83
CA TYR A 75 -1.15 1.75 10.21
C TYR A 75 0.12 2.56 10.05
N SER A 76 0.29 3.14 8.87
CA SER A 76 1.52 3.82 8.45
C SER A 76 1.75 5.10 9.23
N LEU A 77 0.69 5.86 9.53
CA LEU A 77 0.85 7.07 10.31
C LEU A 77 1.22 6.75 11.77
N SER A 78 0.68 5.66 12.34
CA SER A 78 0.81 5.34 13.78
C SER A 78 2.00 4.45 14.16
N THR A 79 2.64 3.78 13.20
CA THR A 79 3.63 2.72 13.50
C THR A 79 4.98 3.27 13.94
N GLY A 80 5.31 4.50 13.57
CA GLY A 80 6.51 5.20 14.04
C GLY A 80 7.37 5.80 12.92
N PRO A 81 8.51 6.40 13.27
CA PRO A 81 9.24 7.31 12.39
C PRO A 81 9.89 6.63 11.18
N PHE A 82 9.97 5.30 11.12
CA PHE A 82 10.49 4.54 9.98
C PHE A 82 9.43 4.30 8.87
N THR A 83 8.20 4.80 9.04
CA THR A 83 7.14 4.75 8.03
C THR A 83 6.93 6.13 7.42
N TYR A 84 5.83 6.84 7.71
CA TYR A 84 5.55 8.21 7.27
C TYR A 84 6.36 9.29 8.00
N GLY A 85 7.31 8.91 8.85
CA GLY A 85 8.20 9.85 9.53
C GLY A 85 7.70 10.37 10.87
N PHE A 86 6.49 10.01 11.30
CA PHE A 86 5.86 10.52 12.52
C PHE A 86 6.30 9.76 13.78
N ASP A 87 6.64 10.51 14.81
CA ASP A 87 6.84 10.06 16.18
C ASP A 87 5.93 10.88 17.10
N PHE A 88 4.78 10.32 17.42
CA PHE A 88 3.78 10.97 18.26
C PHE A 88 4.22 11.08 19.73
N GLU A 89 5.09 10.18 20.21
CA GLU A 89 5.59 10.20 21.59
C GLU A 89 6.49 11.41 21.80
N ASN A 90 7.34 11.73 20.83
CA ASN A 90 8.26 12.87 20.86
C ASN A 90 7.74 14.11 20.13
N ARG A 91 6.53 14.05 19.55
CA ARG A 91 5.96 15.08 18.66
C ARG A 91 6.98 15.54 17.62
N SER A 92 7.55 14.60 16.90
CA SER A 92 8.45 14.90 15.79
C SER A 92 7.97 14.28 14.49
N VAL A 93 8.38 14.90 13.39
CA VAL A 93 8.21 14.34 12.05
C VAL A 93 9.49 14.54 11.28
N THR A 94 9.96 13.47 10.64
CA THR A 94 11.06 13.53 9.66
C THR A 94 10.48 13.51 8.26
N PHE A 95 10.52 14.65 7.58
CA PHE A 95 10.20 14.76 6.17
C PHE A 95 11.30 14.14 5.31
N ILE A 96 10.87 13.41 4.29
CA ILE A 96 11.72 12.92 3.22
C ILE A 96 11.84 14.06 2.23
N ASP A 97 13.08 14.49 1.99
CA ASP A 97 13.40 15.72 1.28
C ASP A 97 12.65 16.91 1.91
N ASP A 98 11.75 17.57 1.17
CA ASP A 98 10.95 18.70 1.63
C ASP A 98 9.53 18.29 2.10
N GLY A 99 9.23 16.99 2.12
CA GLY A 99 7.96 16.42 2.54
C GLY A 99 6.78 16.69 1.59
N THR A 100 7.04 17.09 0.33
CA THR A 100 5.99 17.47 -0.64
C THR A 100 5.63 16.36 -1.64
N THR A 101 6.47 15.32 -1.80
CA THR A 101 6.15 14.20 -2.68
C THR A 101 4.85 13.52 -2.25
N LYS A 102 3.90 13.42 -3.18
CA LYS A 102 2.61 12.79 -2.93
C LYS A 102 2.62 11.33 -3.33
N ILE A 103 2.02 10.51 -2.47
CA ILE A 103 1.82 9.09 -2.71
C ILE A 103 0.35 8.74 -2.53
N ASN A 104 -0.11 7.72 -3.25
CA ASN A 104 -1.36 7.09 -2.94
C ASN A 104 -1.25 6.32 -1.61
N THR A 105 -2.30 6.36 -0.81
CA THR A 105 -2.47 5.55 0.41
C THR A 105 -3.94 5.20 0.59
N THR A 106 -4.24 4.10 1.26
CA THR A 106 -5.59 3.56 1.40
C THR A 106 -5.89 3.21 2.84
N THR A 107 -7.10 3.40 3.32
CA THR A 107 -7.49 2.98 4.68
C THR A 107 -7.71 1.47 4.73
N TRP A 108 -7.73 0.89 5.94
CA TRP A 108 -8.12 -0.52 6.08
C TRP A 108 -9.56 -0.79 5.60
N PRO A 109 -10.58 0.00 6.02
CA PRO A 109 -11.95 -0.22 5.57
C PRO A 109 -12.11 -0.11 4.05
N GLN A 110 -11.46 0.87 3.41
CA GLN A 110 -11.53 1.04 1.96
C GLN A 110 -10.89 -0.14 1.23
N THR A 111 -9.73 -0.63 1.71
CA THR A 111 -9.09 -1.83 1.15
C THR A 111 -10.03 -3.04 1.23
N ALA A 112 -10.62 -3.27 2.40
CA ALA A 112 -11.55 -4.38 2.61
C ALA A 112 -12.81 -4.26 1.72
N LEU A 113 -13.35 -3.04 1.61
CA LEU A 113 -14.52 -2.76 0.77
C LEU A 113 -14.21 -2.93 -0.72
N ALA A 114 -13.03 -2.50 -1.17
CA ALA A 114 -12.56 -2.71 -2.54
C ALA A 114 -12.52 -4.20 -2.88
N VAL A 115 -11.91 -5.03 -2.03
CA VAL A 115 -11.87 -6.49 -2.22
C VAL A 115 -13.29 -7.07 -2.25
N ALA A 116 -14.13 -6.72 -1.28
CA ALA A 116 -15.49 -7.24 -1.19
C ALA A 116 -16.31 -6.90 -2.45
N ARG A 117 -16.23 -5.67 -2.94
CA ARG A 117 -16.97 -5.21 -4.12
C ARG A 117 -16.42 -5.77 -5.41
N LEU A 118 -15.10 -5.86 -5.54
CA LEU A 118 -14.44 -6.50 -6.68
C LEU A 118 -14.89 -7.96 -6.82
N LEU A 119 -14.89 -8.71 -5.72
CA LEU A 119 -15.31 -10.12 -5.72
C LEU A 119 -16.83 -10.31 -5.84
N SER A 120 -17.62 -9.24 -5.66
CA SER A 120 -19.07 -9.25 -5.86
C SER A 120 -19.49 -8.88 -7.29
N LEU A 121 -18.55 -8.50 -8.16
CA LEU A 121 -18.84 -8.23 -9.57
C LEU A 121 -19.25 -9.52 -10.29
N LYS A 122 -20.09 -9.38 -11.32
CA LYS A 122 -20.32 -10.48 -12.27
C LYS A 122 -18.99 -10.86 -12.92
N VAL A 123 -18.80 -12.14 -13.24
CA VAL A 123 -17.55 -12.58 -13.89
C VAL A 123 -17.46 -12.06 -15.32
N LEU A 124 -18.55 -12.12 -16.08
CA LEU A 124 -18.67 -11.67 -17.46
C LEU A 124 -19.93 -10.79 -17.62
N PRO A 125 -20.01 -9.97 -18.68
CA PRO A 125 -21.24 -9.30 -19.06
C PRO A 125 -22.31 -10.34 -19.41
N ASP A 126 -23.59 -10.03 -19.17
CA ASP A 126 -24.69 -10.94 -19.53
C ASP A 126 -24.86 -11.07 -21.05
N ASP A 127 -24.65 -9.97 -21.78
CA ASP A 127 -24.67 -9.90 -23.23
C ASP A 127 -23.83 -8.72 -23.76
N ALA A 128 -23.84 -8.48 -25.08
CA ALA A 128 -23.06 -7.42 -25.72
C ALA A 128 -23.48 -5.99 -25.35
N ASN A 129 -24.65 -5.80 -24.75
CA ASN A 129 -25.16 -4.50 -24.31
C ASN A 129 -24.99 -4.28 -22.80
N ASP A 130 -24.56 -5.28 -22.02
CA ASP A 130 -24.28 -5.12 -20.59
C ASP A 130 -22.98 -4.32 -20.38
N THR A 131 -23.13 -3.05 -20.02
CA THR A 131 -22.02 -2.13 -19.72
C THR A 131 -21.65 -2.10 -18.24
N SER A 132 -22.16 -3.04 -17.43
CA SER A 132 -21.82 -3.10 -16.01
C SER A 132 -20.35 -3.51 -15.79
N ALA A 133 -19.82 -3.17 -14.62
CA ALA A 133 -18.47 -3.58 -14.25
C ALA A 133 -18.43 -5.10 -14.00
N THR A 134 -17.39 -5.75 -14.51
CA THR A 134 -17.23 -7.21 -14.39
C THR A 134 -15.84 -7.55 -13.90
N LEU A 135 -15.70 -8.69 -13.22
CA LEU A 135 -14.40 -9.16 -12.75
C LEU A 135 -13.44 -9.46 -13.92
N SER A 136 -13.96 -9.86 -15.09
CA SER A 136 -13.15 -10.06 -16.30
C SER A 136 -12.41 -8.80 -16.76
N GLN A 137 -12.91 -7.60 -16.45
CA GLN A 137 -12.21 -6.35 -16.72
C GLN A 137 -10.92 -6.19 -15.91
N PHE A 138 -10.73 -7.00 -14.87
CA PHE A 138 -9.52 -7.02 -14.03
C PHE A 138 -8.67 -8.27 -14.24
N ARG A 139 -8.95 -9.04 -15.30
CA ARG A 139 -8.21 -10.29 -15.58
C ARG A 139 -6.72 -10.05 -15.74
N ASN A 140 -5.92 -10.69 -14.89
CA ASN A 140 -4.47 -10.65 -14.89
C ASN A 140 -3.90 -9.22 -14.85
N GLN A 141 -4.51 -8.38 -14.01
CA GLN A 141 -4.07 -7.01 -13.82
C GLN A 141 -4.43 -6.51 -12.40
N PRO A 142 -3.75 -5.46 -11.92
CA PRO A 142 -4.09 -4.84 -10.65
C PRO A 142 -5.40 -4.04 -10.70
N ALA A 143 -6.16 -4.09 -9.60
CA ALA A 143 -7.16 -3.11 -9.26
C ALA A 143 -6.50 -1.97 -8.45
N TYR A 144 -6.29 -0.82 -9.10
CA TYR A 144 -5.86 0.44 -8.48
C TYR A 144 -6.96 1.08 -7.63
N VAL A 145 -6.73 1.21 -6.32
CA VAL A 145 -7.66 1.82 -5.37
C VAL A 145 -6.91 2.69 -4.37
N SER A 146 -7.41 3.87 -4.06
CA SER A 146 -6.77 4.78 -3.10
C SER A 146 -7.80 5.53 -2.29
N SER A 147 -7.54 5.75 -1.00
CA SER A 147 -8.33 6.67 -0.19
C SER A 147 -7.89 8.11 -0.40
N PHE A 148 -6.57 8.32 -0.46
CA PHE A 148 -5.97 9.64 -0.50
C PHE A 148 -4.68 9.67 -1.34
N LEU A 149 -4.44 10.80 -2.01
CA LEU A 149 -3.15 11.18 -2.59
C LEU A 149 -2.52 12.27 -1.71
N LEU A 150 -1.53 11.91 -0.89
CA LEU A 150 -1.01 12.75 0.19
C LEU A 150 0.50 12.85 0.20
N SER A 151 1.00 14.02 0.58
CA SER A 151 2.37 14.26 1.02
C SER A 151 2.50 14.18 2.54
N GLN A 152 3.72 14.13 3.07
CA GLN A 152 3.93 14.17 4.53
C GLN A 152 3.44 15.49 5.14
N LYS A 153 3.50 16.60 4.39
CA LYS A 153 2.92 17.88 4.82
C LYS A 153 1.39 17.82 4.93
N ASP A 154 0.70 17.25 3.94
CA ASP A 154 -0.76 17.05 4.00
C ASP A 154 -1.14 16.21 5.24
N MET A 155 -0.34 15.20 5.56
CA MET A 155 -0.53 14.36 6.75
C MET A 155 -0.31 15.16 8.05
N LEU A 156 0.77 15.96 8.12
CA LEU A 156 1.04 16.79 9.30
C LEU A 156 -0.09 17.80 9.53
N GLU A 157 -0.59 18.45 8.49
CA GLU A 157 -1.72 19.39 8.60
C GLU A 157 -2.96 18.73 9.22
N SER A 158 -3.29 17.50 8.80
CA SER A 158 -4.38 16.73 9.41
C SER A 158 -4.08 16.37 10.87
N VAL A 159 -2.85 15.96 11.17
CA VAL A 159 -2.41 15.67 12.55
C VAL A 159 -2.58 16.91 13.44
N LEU A 160 -2.19 18.09 12.99
CA LEU A 160 -2.34 19.34 13.74
C LEU A 160 -3.82 19.64 14.02
N ARG A 161 -4.70 19.51 13.01
CA ARG A 161 -6.16 19.70 13.18
C ARG A 161 -6.76 18.72 14.19
N VAL A 162 -6.42 17.44 14.06
CA VAL A 162 -6.98 16.36 14.89
C VAL A 162 -6.51 16.43 16.34
N THR A 163 -5.25 16.80 16.56
CA THR A 163 -4.65 16.88 17.90
C THR A 163 -4.85 18.24 18.57
N GLY A 164 -5.30 19.26 17.82
CA GLY A 164 -5.36 20.64 18.29
C GLY A 164 -3.99 21.26 18.58
N THR A 165 -2.91 20.66 18.05
CA THR A 165 -1.55 21.19 18.17
C THR A 165 -1.22 22.13 17.02
N LYS A 166 -0.13 22.89 17.16
CA LYS A 166 0.42 23.79 16.15
C LYS A 166 1.75 23.25 15.65
N GLU A 167 2.17 23.72 14.49
CA GLU A 167 3.47 23.35 13.92
C GLU A 167 4.63 23.62 14.89
N CYS A 168 4.59 24.72 15.65
CA CYS A 168 5.60 25.05 16.66
C CYS A 168 5.65 24.07 17.85
N ASP A 169 4.63 23.22 18.02
CA ASP A 169 4.60 22.16 19.03
C ASP A 169 5.30 20.88 18.55
N TRP A 170 5.73 20.86 17.27
CA TRP A 170 6.35 19.71 16.63
C TRP A 170 7.80 20.00 16.24
N LYS A 171 8.67 19.00 16.45
CA LYS A 171 10.03 19.02 15.89
C LYS A 171 9.99 18.50 14.45
N ILE A 172 10.22 19.40 13.49
CA ILE A 172 10.27 19.04 12.07
C ILE A 172 11.73 18.86 11.65
N GLU A 173 12.05 17.68 11.15
CA GLU A 173 13.35 17.32 10.60
C GLU A 173 13.22 16.96 9.12
N HIS A 174 14.33 16.99 8.40
CA HIS A 174 14.38 16.67 6.97
C HIS A 174 15.55 15.70 6.72
N GLU A 175 15.31 14.67 5.92
CA GLU A 175 16.31 13.67 5.53
C GLU A 175 16.20 13.46 4.02
N ALA A 176 17.30 13.59 3.29
CA ALA A 176 17.32 13.31 1.85
C ALA A 176 16.90 11.86 1.60
N HIS A 177 16.08 11.62 0.57
CA HIS A 177 15.54 10.28 0.30
C HIS A 177 16.63 9.23 0.07
N GLU A 178 17.72 9.56 -0.61
CA GLU A 178 18.85 8.64 -0.84
C GLU A 178 19.51 8.23 0.48
N VAL A 179 19.81 9.20 1.35
CA VAL A 179 20.40 8.96 2.68
C VAL A 179 19.47 8.10 3.54
N ARG A 180 18.18 8.40 3.50
CA ARG A 180 17.16 7.67 4.25
C ARG A 180 17.01 6.23 3.77
N PHE A 181 17.05 6.02 2.46
CA PHE A 181 16.97 4.72 1.82
C PHE A 181 18.19 3.87 2.17
N ASP A 182 19.40 4.41 1.99
CA ASP A 182 20.66 3.74 2.30
C ASP A 182 20.75 3.35 3.78
N ALA A 183 20.30 4.24 4.68
CA ALA A 183 20.20 3.94 6.10
C ALA A 183 19.24 2.76 6.37
N GLY A 184 18.11 2.69 5.66
CA GLY A 184 17.18 1.56 5.76
C GLY A 184 17.80 0.25 5.26
N VAL A 185 18.52 0.28 4.14
CA VAL A 185 19.26 -0.87 3.60
C VAL A 185 20.32 -1.35 4.59
N ALA A 186 21.12 -0.45 5.15
CA ALA A 186 22.15 -0.78 6.14
C ALA A 186 21.55 -1.40 7.41
N GLN A 187 20.46 -0.82 7.94
CA GLN A 187 19.74 -1.36 9.10
C GLN A 187 19.21 -2.77 8.84
N PHE A 188 18.60 -2.98 7.66
CA PHE A 188 18.07 -4.29 7.28
C PHE A 188 19.16 -5.35 7.16
N ASN A 189 20.27 -5.02 6.49
CA ASN A 189 21.43 -5.90 6.38
C ASN A 189 22.09 -6.18 7.73
N GLY A 190 21.98 -5.26 8.69
CA GLY A 190 22.37 -5.43 10.10
C GLY A 190 21.41 -6.26 10.94
N GLY A 191 20.30 -6.74 10.37
CA GLY A 191 19.30 -7.57 11.05
C GLY A 191 18.13 -6.81 11.67
N ASP A 192 18.08 -5.48 11.55
CA ASP A 192 16.96 -4.66 12.01
C ASP A 192 15.87 -4.58 10.93
N ARG A 193 14.76 -5.28 11.16
CA ARG A 193 13.62 -5.31 10.24
C ARG A 193 12.95 -3.95 10.03
N ARG A 194 13.11 -3.01 10.96
CA ARG A 194 12.62 -1.63 10.76
C ARG A 194 13.35 -0.96 9.60
N GLY A 195 14.58 -1.38 9.29
CA GLY A 195 15.31 -0.96 8.10
C GLY A 195 14.58 -1.33 6.80
N ALA A 196 14.01 -2.53 6.72
CA ALA A 196 13.23 -2.96 5.55
C ALA A 196 11.95 -2.13 5.38
N VAL A 197 11.32 -1.72 6.48
CA VAL A 197 10.17 -0.80 6.44
C VAL A 197 10.64 0.60 6.04
N LYS A 198 11.73 1.10 6.62
CA LYS A 198 12.32 2.41 6.31
C LYS A 198 12.63 2.55 4.82
N LEU A 199 13.37 1.59 4.23
CA LEU A 199 13.71 1.64 2.81
C LEU A 199 12.47 1.53 1.91
N LEU A 200 11.50 0.67 2.27
CA LEU A 200 10.26 0.48 1.50
C LEU A 200 9.43 1.76 1.44
N TYR A 201 9.16 2.39 2.60
CA TYR A 201 8.40 3.63 2.64
C TYR A 201 9.15 4.76 1.93
N THR A 202 10.46 4.86 2.17
CA THR A 202 11.27 5.90 1.53
C THR A 202 11.25 5.79 0.02
N ARG A 203 11.38 4.58 -0.54
CA ARG A 203 11.40 4.37 -1.99
C ARG A 203 10.12 4.85 -2.67
N VAL A 204 8.97 4.70 -2.03
CA VAL A 204 7.67 5.15 -2.56
C VAL A 204 7.52 6.68 -2.52
N PHE A 205 8.23 7.36 -1.62
CA PHE A 205 8.31 8.83 -1.55
C PHE A 205 9.40 9.44 -2.45
N TYR A 206 10.07 8.66 -3.30
CA TYR A 206 11.01 9.23 -4.27
C TYR A 206 10.27 10.20 -5.21
N PRO A 207 10.88 11.32 -5.59
CA PRO A 207 10.27 12.32 -6.48
C PRO A 207 10.31 11.89 -7.96
N ASP A 208 10.18 10.58 -8.23
CA ASP A 208 10.15 9.98 -9.57
C ASP A 208 8.73 9.60 -10.03
N GLY A 209 7.72 9.82 -9.17
CA GLY A 209 6.32 9.55 -9.45
C GLY A 209 5.87 8.11 -9.22
N CYS A 210 6.74 7.19 -8.78
CA CYS A 210 6.39 5.78 -8.59
C CYS A 210 5.29 5.56 -7.54
N GLY A 211 5.20 6.45 -6.54
CA GLY A 211 4.18 6.39 -5.49
C GLY A 211 2.81 6.96 -5.88
N ASN A 212 2.69 7.61 -7.04
CA ASN A 212 1.47 8.23 -7.54
C ASN A 212 0.95 7.46 -8.77
N TYR A 213 0.43 6.25 -8.54
CA TYR A 213 -0.11 5.43 -9.62
C TYR A 213 -1.41 5.98 -10.19
N GLU A 214 -2.15 6.80 -9.45
CA GLU A 214 -3.40 7.39 -9.96
C GLU A 214 -3.15 8.38 -11.10
N ALA A 215 -2.00 9.06 -11.12
CA ALA A 215 -1.62 9.94 -12.22
C ALA A 215 -1.40 9.18 -13.55
N ARG A 216 -1.02 7.89 -13.48
CA ARG A 216 -0.75 7.06 -14.66
C ARG A 216 -1.94 6.19 -15.07
N HIS A 217 -2.58 5.54 -14.10
CA HIS A 217 -3.59 4.52 -14.35
C HIS A 217 -5.02 4.99 -14.05
N GLY A 218 -5.17 6.11 -13.33
CA GLY A 218 -6.43 6.45 -12.67
C GLY A 218 -6.74 5.49 -11.52
N LEU A 219 -7.95 5.63 -10.96
CA LEU A 219 -8.45 4.78 -9.87
C LEU A 219 -9.71 4.03 -10.30
N HIS A 220 -9.84 2.78 -9.85
CA HIS A 220 -11.07 2.00 -9.99
C HIS A 220 -12.10 2.29 -8.90
N ASN A 221 -11.85 3.30 -8.04
CA ASN A 221 -12.77 3.68 -6.96
C ASN A 221 -14.20 3.87 -7.45
N ASN A 222 -14.42 4.59 -8.55
CA ASN A 222 -15.77 4.83 -9.07
C ASN A 222 -16.45 3.55 -9.59
N ILE A 223 -15.68 2.70 -10.29
CA ILE A 223 -16.14 1.41 -10.80
C ILE A 223 -16.58 0.51 -9.64
N LEU A 224 -15.78 0.49 -8.56
CA LEU A 224 -16.07 -0.22 -7.31
C LEU A 224 -16.96 0.59 -6.36
N ARG A 225 -17.49 1.75 -6.79
CA ARG A 225 -18.36 2.67 -6.04
C ARG A 225 -17.82 3.13 -4.68
N LEU A 226 -16.51 3.07 -4.47
CA LEU A 226 -15.84 3.34 -3.20
C LEU A 226 -16.15 4.76 -2.72
N PRO A 227 -16.56 4.94 -1.45
CA PRO A 227 -16.85 6.27 -0.92
C PRO A 227 -15.58 7.11 -0.85
N LYS A 228 -15.73 8.44 -0.95
CA LYS A 228 -14.70 9.36 -0.51
C LYS A 228 -14.64 9.31 1.01
N GLU A 229 -13.44 9.27 1.55
CA GLU A 229 -13.21 9.22 3.00
C GLU A 229 -12.75 10.59 3.52
N ASP A 230 -12.95 10.80 4.83
CA ASP A 230 -12.49 11.99 5.53
C ASP A 230 -11.08 11.74 6.10
N LEU A 231 -10.12 12.57 5.72
CA LEU A 231 -8.74 12.41 6.18
C LEU A 231 -8.60 12.55 7.70
N ASP A 232 -9.28 13.52 8.30
CA ASP A 232 -9.16 13.82 9.73
C ASP A 232 -9.80 12.70 10.60
N GLU A 233 -10.83 12.02 10.09
CA GLU A 233 -11.36 10.80 10.71
C GLU A 233 -10.29 9.71 10.84
N PHE A 234 -9.60 9.39 9.75
CA PHE A 234 -8.60 8.32 9.74
C PHE A 234 -7.28 8.73 10.40
N THR A 235 -6.92 10.01 10.38
CA THR A 235 -5.83 10.55 11.19
C THR A 235 -6.11 10.38 12.68
N ARG A 236 -7.36 10.62 13.13
CA ARG A 236 -7.74 10.40 14.53
C ARG A 236 -7.61 8.93 14.95
N ILE A 237 -7.94 7.99 14.07
CA ILE A 237 -7.73 6.55 14.32
C ILE A 237 -6.24 6.25 14.49
N ALA A 238 -5.39 6.81 13.62
CA ALA A 238 -3.95 6.63 13.71
C ALA A 238 -3.34 7.22 15.00
N VAL A 239 -3.70 8.45 15.35
CA VAL A 239 -3.25 9.11 16.60
C VAL A 239 -3.62 8.25 17.81
N ASN A 240 -4.90 7.86 17.92
CA ASN A 240 -5.38 6.99 19.00
C ASN A 240 -4.62 5.65 19.07
N ARG A 241 -4.23 5.10 17.91
CA ARG A 241 -3.44 3.86 17.84
C ARG A 241 -2.01 4.06 18.33
N ALA A 242 -1.37 5.17 17.96
CA ALA A 242 -0.02 5.52 18.41
C ALA A 242 0.03 5.72 19.94
N GLU A 243 -0.94 6.43 20.51
CA GLU A 243 -1.03 6.68 21.95
C GLU A 243 -1.25 5.41 22.78
N ARG A 244 -2.01 4.44 22.25
CA ARG A 244 -2.27 3.17 22.92
C ARG A 244 -1.09 2.19 22.88
N LYS A 245 0.02 2.55 22.22
CA LYS A 245 1.21 1.70 22.03
C LYS A 245 0.85 0.28 21.56
N VAL A 246 -0.13 0.17 20.66
CA VAL A 246 -0.55 -1.14 20.14
C VAL A 246 0.63 -1.79 19.44
N LEU A 247 1.15 -2.88 20.01
CA LEU A 247 2.33 -3.60 19.52
C LEU A 247 2.21 -3.89 18.02
N VAL A 248 3.31 -3.63 17.31
CA VAL A 248 3.51 -3.98 15.91
C VAL A 248 4.44 -5.20 15.88
N PHE A 249 4.02 -6.26 15.17
CA PHE A 249 4.70 -7.56 15.09
C PHE A 249 5.85 -7.57 14.08
#